data_AF-A0A7Y4TUR7-F1
#
_entry.id   AF-A0A7Y4TUR7-F1
#
_cell.length_a   1.000
_cell.length_b   1.000
_cell.length_c   1.000
_cell.angle_alpha   90.00
_cell.angle_beta   90.00
_cell.angle_gamma   90.00
#
_symmetry.space_group_name_H-M   'P 1'
#
loop_
_entity.id
_entity.type
_entity.pdbx_description
1 polymer ?
#
loop_
_entity_poly.entity_id
_entity_poly.type
_entity_poly.pdbx_seq_one_letter_code
_entity_poly.pdbx_strand_id
1 'polypeptide(L)'
;MKRLFYPVLLICISILSFNCQKEISGEGGGPSLPAPSAPITATIQGKIVDENNLPAAGVSIKVGTKTAITDAKGYFRITKASLDKNASLVVAEKSGYFKAYRTFQATSGANHVSIKLIKKVLAGTTSSATGGDVILPNGSKISLPANGIVKAFGGSYSGTVNVYSAYIDPTAADISQTVPGSFMADDKDGKRVTLTSYGMLAVELESPAGEKLQIAIDKKATLTAPIPSSILASAPATIPLWYVDEQTGIWKEEGTAVKNGNNYVGDVKHFSFWNYDICVPAINLSMTLKNPDGIPLVHVQVRLKRSNGSSSYGYTDTLGRVSGLVPANEILQMDVMNNCNASVYNQNIGPFTQNTDLGVITITAPVSAQLTIQGTVLNCSGNPVTNGTVVVDYDYPRYVNTNASGQFAVVIYGCGGGGPSTCSITATDNTAQQQGNIVVVPITTPVTYAGNITACGTSTAQFINYTLDGTPYALASPQDSMICYTVGQANPYFTILSGNGNPSNNNIDIWTQHPTVTAGTYPLWMLQVQNYTRIQLLTPADISFTTFPSPGGFYEGNFSVNFKDSSDLSVSHTLNGNFRIKRY
;
A
#
# COMPACT_ATOMS: atom_id res chain seq x y z
N MET A 1 -33.47 74.19 20.50
CA MET A 1 -34.95 74.29 20.63
C MET A 1 -35.59 73.38 19.59
N LYS A 2 -36.40 72.40 20.06
CA LYS A 2 -37.46 71.61 19.36
C LYS A 2 -37.01 70.78 18.12
N ARG A 3 -36.92 69.43 18.23
CA ARG A 3 -37.98 68.39 17.95
C ARG A 3 -38.34 68.35 16.44
N LEU A 4 -38.51 67.24 15.70
CA LEU A 4 -38.75 65.79 15.87
C LEU A 4 -38.68 65.23 14.40
N PHE A 5 -38.11 64.06 14.04
CA PHE A 5 -38.77 62.74 13.97
C PHE A 5 -37.79 61.69 13.38
N TYR A 6 -37.79 60.50 13.98
CA TYR A 6 -37.26 59.20 13.53
C TYR A 6 -38.36 58.42 12.76
N PRO A 7 -38.08 57.35 11.96
CA PRO A 7 -37.59 56.03 12.43
C PRO A 7 -36.44 55.45 11.57
N VAL A 8 -35.38 54.86 12.13
CA VAL A 8 -35.22 53.52 12.73
C VAL A 8 -35.70 52.37 11.82
N LEU A 9 -34.74 51.70 11.17
CA LEU A 9 -34.79 50.26 10.93
C LEU A 9 -33.35 49.70 10.98
N LEU A 10 -32.94 49.31 12.19
CA LEU A 10 -31.79 48.46 12.46
C LEU A 10 -32.30 47.35 13.39
N ILE A 11 -31.74 46.15 13.23
CA ILE A 11 -31.89 44.95 14.08
C ILE A 11 -33.08 44.06 13.71
N CYS A 12 -32.79 42.96 13.01
CA CYS A 12 -33.28 41.62 13.34
C CYS A 12 -32.59 40.56 12.45
N ILE A 13 -32.37 39.37 13.04
CA ILE A 13 -31.89 38.11 12.44
C ILE A 13 -30.38 37.86 12.58
N SER A 14 -29.94 37.85 13.84
CA SER A 14 -29.19 36.72 14.37
C SER A 14 -30.19 35.67 14.89
N ILE A 15 -29.89 34.39 14.65
CA ILE A 15 -30.65 33.17 15.04
C ILE A 15 -31.68 32.74 13.97
N LEU A 16 -31.29 31.73 13.16
CA LEU A 16 -32.12 30.57 12.77
C LEU A 16 -31.28 29.65 11.86
N SER A 17 -30.40 28.86 12.49
CA SER A 17 -29.79 27.66 11.88
C SER A 17 -29.74 26.52 12.89
N PHE A 18 -30.86 26.27 13.58
CA PHE A 18 -31.15 24.93 14.12
C PHE A 18 -31.95 24.19 13.06
N ASN A 19 -31.25 23.53 12.13
CA ASN A 19 -31.87 22.50 11.32
C ASN A 19 -32.00 21.26 12.21
N CYS A 20 -33.13 21.18 12.91
CA CYS A 20 -33.64 19.95 13.48
C CYS A 20 -34.05 19.06 12.30
N GLN A 21 -33.22 18.07 11.95
CA GLN A 21 -33.67 17.04 11.01
C GLN A 21 -34.79 16.25 11.68
N LYS A 22 -35.94 16.23 11.00
CA LYS A 22 -37.11 15.45 11.37
C LYS A 22 -36.73 13.97 11.32
N GLU A 23 -36.76 13.30 12.47
CA GLU A 23 -36.73 11.84 12.59
C GLU A 23 -37.84 11.25 11.70
N ILE A 24 -37.44 10.56 10.64
CA ILE A 24 -38.32 9.70 9.87
C ILE A 24 -38.27 8.34 10.58
N SER A 25 -39.23 8.10 11.47
CA SER A 25 -39.55 6.77 11.98
C SER A 25 -40.21 5.96 10.85
N GLY A 26 -39.38 5.30 10.05
CA GLY A 26 -39.78 4.28 9.09
C GLY A 26 -39.20 2.94 9.52
N GLU A 27 -40.05 2.04 10.01
CA GLU A 27 -39.73 0.63 10.23
C GLU A 27 -39.37 -0.02 8.88
N GLY A 28 -38.13 -0.50 8.76
CA GLY A 28 -37.62 -1.15 7.56
C GLY A 28 -36.09 -1.21 7.56
N GLY A 29 -35.52 -2.02 8.46
CA GLY A 29 -34.07 -2.22 8.56
C GLY A 29 -33.50 -2.94 7.33
N GLY A 30 -33.08 -2.18 6.31
CA GLY A 30 -32.08 -2.63 5.36
C GLY A 30 -30.70 -2.62 6.03
N PRO A 31 -29.79 -3.56 5.71
CA PRO A 31 -28.45 -3.53 6.26
C PRO A 31 -27.74 -2.25 5.78
N SER A 32 -27.46 -1.35 6.73
CA SER A 32 -26.57 -0.22 6.52
C SER A 32 -25.16 -0.71 6.21
N LEU A 33 -24.40 0.08 5.45
CA LEU A 33 -22.95 -0.10 5.27
C LEU A 33 -22.31 -0.48 6.62
N PRO A 34 -21.37 -1.44 6.68
CA PRO A 34 -20.65 -1.72 7.91
C PRO A 34 -20.08 -0.40 8.43
N ALA A 35 -20.44 -0.02 9.66
CA ALA A 35 -19.87 1.16 10.30
C ALA A 35 -18.34 1.08 10.18
N PRO A 36 -17.64 2.19 9.89
CA PRO A 36 -16.19 2.20 9.82
C PRO A 36 -15.63 1.53 11.06
N SER A 37 -14.86 0.45 10.89
CA SER A 37 -14.25 -0.19 12.05
C SER A 37 -13.23 0.77 12.64
N ALA A 38 -13.07 0.78 13.97
CA ALA A 38 -12.02 1.58 14.56
C ALA A 38 -10.67 1.14 13.95
N PRO A 39 -9.86 2.08 13.42
CA PRO A 39 -8.61 1.73 12.77
C PRO A 39 -7.68 1.00 13.74
N ILE A 40 -6.96 0.02 13.25
CA ILE A 40 -5.87 -0.64 13.96
C ILE A 40 -4.52 -0.04 13.57
N THR A 41 -3.62 0.06 14.54
CA THR A 41 -2.23 0.40 14.26
C THR A 41 -1.44 -0.89 14.09
N ALA A 42 -0.98 -1.16 12.87
CA ALA A 42 -0.21 -2.36 12.56
C ALA A 42 0.87 -2.07 11.51
N THR A 43 1.74 -3.04 11.26
CA THR A 43 2.73 -2.93 10.17
C THR A 43 2.14 -3.50 8.89
N ILE A 44 2.51 -2.91 7.76
CA ILE A 44 2.24 -3.42 6.42
C ILE A 44 3.54 -3.44 5.63
N GLN A 45 3.74 -4.50 4.86
CA GLN A 45 4.88 -4.66 3.97
C GLN A 45 4.46 -5.43 2.72
N GLY A 46 5.32 -5.45 1.73
CA GLY A 46 4.98 -6.18 0.52
C GLY A 46 6.05 -6.18 -0.54
N LYS A 47 5.78 -6.96 -1.59
CA LYS A 47 6.59 -7.05 -2.80
C LYS A 47 5.86 -6.39 -3.97
N ILE A 48 6.55 -5.50 -4.67
CA ILE A 48 6.11 -4.95 -5.94
C ILE A 48 6.98 -5.50 -7.06
N VAL A 49 6.34 -5.99 -8.12
CA VAL A 49 7.00 -6.47 -9.34
C VAL A 49 6.45 -5.75 -10.57
N ASP A 50 7.23 -5.73 -11.64
CA ASP A 50 6.83 -5.20 -12.95
C ASP A 50 6.06 -6.24 -13.79
N GLU A 51 5.73 -5.89 -15.03
CA GLU A 51 4.99 -6.77 -15.96
C GLU A 51 5.72 -8.10 -16.25
N ASN A 52 7.05 -8.13 -16.08
CA ASN A 52 7.91 -9.28 -16.33
C ASN A 52 8.19 -10.12 -15.06
N ASN A 53 7.51 -9.81 -13.95
CA ASN A 53 7.74 -10.40 -12.62
C ASN A 53 9.12 -10.07 -12.02
N LEU A 54 9.79 -9.02 -12.51
CA LEU A 54 11.04 -8.55 -11.93
C LEU A 54 10.75 -7.56 -10.78
N PRO A 55 11.61 -7.51 -9.75
CA PRO A 55 11.52 -6.51 -8.69
C PRO A 55 11.37 -5.07 -9.19
N ALA A 56 10.33 -4.37 -8.76
CA ALA A 56 10.11 -2.97 -9.12
C ALA A 56 10.64 -2.03 -8.03
N ALA A 57 11.85 -1.53 -8.21
CA ALA A 57 12.47 -0.55 -7.32
C ALA A 57 11.94 0.88 -7.52
N GLY A 58 12.00 1.72 -6.49
CA GLY A 58 11.64 3.14 -6.58
C GLY A 58 10.14 3.39 -6.80
N VAL A 59 9.28 2.46 -6.40
CA VAL A 59 7.81 2.60 -6.43
C VAL A 59 7.39 3.37 -5.17
N SER A 60 6.59 4.43 -5.35
CA SER A 60 6.00 5.16 -4.23
C SER A 60 4.81 4.37 -3.68
N ILE A 61 4.83 4.07 -2.38
CA ILE A 61 3.78 3.34 -1.68
C ILE A 61 3.10 4.29 -0.70
N LYS A 62 1.78 4.28 -0.66
CA LYS A 62 0.97 5.05 0.28
C LYS A 62 -0.04 4.16 0.99
N VAL A 63 -0.12 4.31 2.30
CA VAL A 63 -1.11 3.66 3.18
C VAL A 63 -1.59 4.70 4.20
N GLY A 64 -2.84 5.14 4.06
CA GLY A 64 -3.35 6.28 4.80
C GLY A 64 -2.48 7.52 4.57
N THR A 65 -1.90 8.05 5.66
CA THR A 65 -0.98 9.21 5.63
C THR A 65 0.49 8.83 5.51
N LYS A 66 0.84 7.54 5.63
CA LYS A 66 2.23 7.08 5.58
C LYS A 66 2.64 6.70 4.18
N THR A 67 3.91 6.93 3.86
CA THR A 67 4.52 6.56 2.60
C THR A 67 5.80 5.75 2.80
N ALA A 68 6.19 5.00 1.78
CA ALA A 68 7.47 4.32 1.66
C ALA A 68 7.87 4.26 0.18
N ILE A 69 9.14 3.94 -0.09
CA ILE A 69 9.64 3.68 -1.43
C ILE A 69 10.14 2.24 -1.47
N THR A 70 9.89 1.51 -2.56
CA THR A 70 10.44 0.16 -2.70
C THR A 70 11.95 0.16 -2.92
N ASP A 71 12.63 -0.77 -2.28
CA ASP A 71 14.07 -0.99 -2.45
C ASP A 71 14.43 -1.66 -3.80
N ALA A 72 15.72 -1.95 -4.01
CA ALA A 72 16.22 -2.62 -5.21
C ALA A 72 15.62 -4.02 -5.46
N LYS A 73 15.07 -4.65 -4.42
CA LYS A 73 14.40 -5.95 -4.46
C LYS A 73 12.87 -5.80 -4.55
N GLY A 74 12.35 -4.59 -4.72
CA GLY A 74 10.93 -4.31 -4.87
C GLY A 74 10.15 -4.39 -3.55
N TYR A 75 10.83 -4.39 -2.40
CA TYR A 75 10.19 -4.49 -1.09
C TYR A 75 9.94 -3.12 -0.47
N PHE A 76 8.81 -3.00 0.22
CA PHE A 76 8.53 -1.87 1.09
C PHE A 76 8.08 -2.36 2.47
N ARG A 77 8.23 -1.50 3.48
CA ARG A 77 7.69 -1.73 4.83
C ARG A 77 7.28 -0.40 5.46
N ILE A 78 6.06 -0.33 5.96
CA ILE A 78 5.50 0.81 6.69
C ILE A 78 5.06 0.32 8.08
N THR A 79 5.75 0.77 9.12
CA THR A 79 5.41 0.44 10.52
C THR A 79 4.39 1.41 11.09
N LYS A 80 3.57 0.94 12.04
CA LYS A 80 2.55 1.73 12.74
C LYS A 80 1.59 2.45 11.75
N ALA A 81 1.23 1.78 10.65
CA ALA A 81 0.22 2.27 9.73
C ALA A 81 -1.16 2.21 10.37
N SER A 82 -1.99 3.21 10.09
CA SER A 82 -3.43 3.16 10.40
C SER A 82 -4.11 2.30 9.33
N LEU A 83 -4.55 1.11 9.73
CA LEU A 83 -5.20 0.11 8.88
C LEU A 83 -6.64 -0.12 9.37
N ASP A 84 -7.48 -0.67 8.51
CA ASP A 84 -8.87 -1.03 8.82
C ASP A 84 -9.07 -2.55 8.70
N LYS A 85 -9.82 -3.12 9.66
CA LYS A 85 -10.07 -4.58 9.74
C LYS A 85 -10.99 -5.08 8.63
N ASN A 86 -11.81 -4.21 8.05
CA ASN A 86 -12.76 -4.50 7.00
C ASN A 86 -12.21 -4.19 5.60
N ALA A 87 -11.43 -3.11 5.43
CA ALA A 87 -10.84 -2.70 4.15
C ALA A 87 -9.67 -1.71 4.32
N SER A 88 -8.44 -2.20 4.27
CA SER A 88 -7.21 -1.41 4.21
C SER A 88 -6.73 -1.23 2.78
N LEU A 89 -6.36 -0.01 2.40
CA LEU A 89 -5.86 0.32 1.05
C LEU A 89 -4.36 0.57 1.04
N VAL A 90 -3.66 -0.11 0.12
CA VAL A 90 -2.31 0.20 -0.32
C VAL A 90 -2.37 0.76 -1.73
N VAL A 91 -1.80 1.94 -1.95
CA VAL A 91 -1.66 2.55 -3.28
C VAL A 91 -0.18 2.52 -3.67
N ALA A 92 0.11 2.03 -4.87
CA ALA A 92 1.44 1.99 -5.45
C ALA A 92 1.48 2.82 -6.75
N GLU A 93 2.44 3.73 -6.85
CA GLU A 93 2.60 4.64 -7.98
C GLU A 93 4.03 4.61 -8.52
N LYS A 94 4.17 4.43 -9.83
CA LYS A 94 5.44 4.48 -10.56
C LYS A 94 5.22 5.08 -11.94
N SER A 95 6.07 6.01 -12.36
CA SER A 95 6.00 6.60 -13.72
C SER A 95 6.08 5.50 -14.79
N GLY A 96 5.24 5.61 -15.82
CA GLY A 96 5.10 4.61 -16.88
C GLY A 96 4.14 3.44 -16.56
N TYR A 97 3.51 3.44 -15.39
CA TYR A 97 2.55 2.42 -14.97
C TYR A 97 1.22 3.08 -14.57
N PHE A 98 0.12 2.33 -14.68
CA PHE A 98 -1.14 2.71 -14.05
C PHE A 98 -0.97 2.70 -12.52
N LYS A 99 -1.73 3.55 -11.82
CA LYS A 99 -1.81 3.45 -10.35
C LYS A 99 -2.32 2.07 -9.97
N ALA A 100 -1.64 1.42 -9.02
CA ALA A 100 -2.04 0.12 -8.53
C ALA A 100 -2.65 0.25 -7.13
N TYR A 101 -3.76 -0.45 -6.93
CA TYR A 101 -4.51 -0.46 -5.68
C TYR A 101 -4.52 -1.88 -5.13
N ARG A 102 -4.37 -2.04 -3.82
CA ARG A 102 -4.57 -3.33 -3.14
C ARG A 102 -5.38 -3.13 -1.88
N THR A 103 -6.50 -3.85 -1.80
CA THR A 103 -7.44 -3.79 -0.68
C THR A 103 -7.45 -5.12 0.05
N PHE A 104 -7.26 -5.11 1.37
CA PHE A 104 -7.21 -6.31 2.21
C PHE A 104 -7.82 -6.07 3.59
N GLN A 105 -8.15 -7.13 4.32
CA GLN A 105 -8.59 -7.04 5.72
C GLN A 105 -7.38 -7.14 6.64
N ALA A 106 -7.09 -6.07 7.37
CA ALA A 106 -5.89 -6.04 8.20
C ALA A 106 -6.07 -6.79 9.52
N THR A 107 -4.99 -7.43 9.95
CA THR A 107 -4.86 -8.08 11.25
C THR A 107 -3.86 -7.31 12.13
N SER A 108 -3.73 -7.71 13.40
CA SER A 108 -2.82 -7.08 14.36
C SER A 108 -1.34 -7.40 14.13
N GLY A 109 -1.02 -8.46 13.37
CA GLY A 109 0.35 -8.77 12.99
C GLY A 109 0.90 -7.79 11.94
N ALA A 110 2.13 -8.03 11.49
CA ALA A 110 2.64 -7.32 10.31
C ALA A 110 2.05 -7.97 9.05
N ASN A 111 1.17 -7.23 8.39
CA ASN A 111 0.43 -7.66 7.21
C ASN A 111 1.34 -7.68 5.97
N HIS A 112 0.99 -8.51 4.99
CA HIS A 112 1.73 -8.64 3.73
C HIS A 112 0.83 -8.50 2.52
N VAL A 113 1.30 -7.79 1.50
CA VAL A 113 0.66 -7.71 0.19
C VAL A 113 1.65 -7.94 -0.94
N SER A 114 1.15 -8.38 -2.09
CA SER A 114 1.91 -8.40 -3.32
C SER A 114 1.12 -7.70 -4.43
N ILE A 115 1.83 -6.88 -5.22
CA ILE A 115 1.27 -6.09 -6.30
C ILE A 115 2.16 -6.25 -7.52
N LYS A 116 1.55 -6.55 -8.66
CA LYS A 116 2.20 -6.53 -9.96
C LYS A 116 1.72 -5.29 -10.71
N LEU A 117 2.66 -4.45 -11.12
CA LEU A 117 2.34 -3.21 -11.82
C LEU A 117 1.85 -3.50 -13.24
N ILE A 118 0.89 -2.70 -13.69
CA ILE A 118 0.37 -2.76 -15.06
C ILE A 118 0.97 -1.60 -15.83
N LYS A 119 1.75 -1.91 -16.87
CA LYS A 119 2.43 -0.91 -17.69
C LYS A 119 1.40 -0.06 -18.44
N LYS A 120 1.64 1.25 -18.45
CA LYS A 120 0.81 2.20 -19.18
C LYS A 120 1.25 2.25 -20.64
N VAL A 121 0.58 1.48 -21.49
CA VAL A 121 0.88 1.38 -22.94
C VAL A 121 -0.11 2.24 -23.72
N LEU A 122 0.41 3.06 -24.64
CA LEU A 122 -0.42 3.84 -25.55
C LEU A 122 -1.13 2.88 -26.51
N ALA A 123 -2.43 2.70 -26.34
CA ALA A 123 -3.25 1.84 -27.18
C ALA A 123 -3.58 2.50 -28.53
N GLY A 124 -3.65 3.84 -28.54
CA GLY A 124 -3.87 4.61 -29.76
C GLY A 124 -4.15 6.07 -29.47
N THR A 125 -4.44 6.83 -30.52
CA THR A 125 -4.74 8.26 -30.44
C THR A 125 -6.02 8.58 -31.20
N THR A 126 -6.79 9.55 -30.71
CA THR A 126 -7.96 10.09 -31.41
C THR A 126 -8.02 11.62 -31.28
N SER A 127 -9.07 12.27 -31.79
CA SER A 127 -9.35 13.70 -31.63
C SER A 127 -10.52 13.91 -30.69
N SER A 128 -10.43 14.90 -29.79
CA SER A 128 -11.55 15.25 -28.91
C SER A 128 -12.77 15.77 -29.67
N ALA A 129 -12.58 16.31 -30.88
CA ALA A 129 -13.67 16.82 -31.72
C ALA A 129 -14.51 15.70 -32.34
N THR A 130 -13.86 14.67 -32.88
CA THR A 130 -14.55 13.57 -33.59
C THR A 130 -14.80 12.35 -32.72
N GLY A 131 -14.01 12.16 -31.65
CA GLY A 131 -13.95 10.87 -30.97
C GLY A 131 -13.45 9.77 -31.89
N GLY A 132 -13.74 8.51 -31.54
CA GLY A 132 -13.42 7.34 -32.37
C GLY A 132 -13.03 6.10 -31.56
N ASP A 133 -12.73 5.03 -32.28
CA ASP A 133 -12.40 3.72 -31.72
C ASP A 133 -10.88 3.56 -31.56
N VAL A 134 -10.48 3.06 -30.39
CA VAL A 134 -9.12 2.56 -30.11
C VAL A 134 -9.22 1.08 -29.76
N ILE A 135 -8.47 0.23 -30.47
CA ILE A 135 -8.53 -1.23 -30.38
C ILE A 135 -7.19 -1.77 -29.88
N LEU A 136 -7.23 -2.60 -28.85
CA LEU A 136 -6.05 -3.27 -28.30
C LEU A 136 -5.77 -4.58 -29.05
N PRO A 137 -4.53 -5.10 -29.01
CA PRO A 137 -4.17 -6.36 -29.68
C PRO A 137 -5.03 -7.58 -29.28
N ASN A 138 -5.59 -7.57 -28.05
CA ASN A 138 -6.46 -8.65 -27.56
C ASN A 138 -7.92 -8.53 -28.03
N GLY A 139 -8.26 -7.49 -28.82
CA GLY A 139 -9.63 -7.23 -29.29
C GLY A 139 -10.48 -6.35 -28.37
N SER A 140 -9.96 -5.92 -27.22
CA SER A 140 -10.63 -4.89 -26.41
C SER A 140 -10.75 -3.59 -27.20
N LYS A 141 -11.85 -2.86 -27.01
CA LYS A 141 -12.14 -1.62 -27.75
C LYS A 141 -12.67 -0.54 -26.84
N ILE A 142 -12.13 0.67 -26.99
CA ILE A 142 -12.58 1.90 -26.32
C ILE A 142 -13.14 2.80 -27.42
N SER A 143 -14.43 3.13 -27.34
CA SER A 143 -15.12 3.99 -28.31
C SER A 143 -15.41 5.34 -27.64
N LEU A 144 -14.70 6.39 -28.04
CA LEU A 144 -14.83 7.73 -27.46
C LEU A 144 -15.84 8.58 -28.24
N PRO A 145 -16.70 9.36 -27.56
CA PRO A 145 -17.69 10.20 -28.23
C PRO A 145 -17.07 11.47 -28.81
N ALA A 146 -17.66 11.97 -29.91
CA ALA A 146 -17.36 13.30 -30.45
C ALA A 146 -17.69 14.40 -29.43
N ASN A 147 -16.81 15.40 -29.32
CA ASN A 147 -16.94 16.54 -28.41
C ASN A 147 -17.26 16.13 -26.97
N GLY A 148 -16.69 15.01 -26.50
CA GLY A 148 -17.00 14.46 -25.19
C GLY A 148 -15.82 14.27 -24.25
N ILE A 149 -14.68 14.88 -24.56
CA ILE A 149 -13.48 14.82 -23.72
C ILE A 149 -13.19 16.20 -23.13
N VAL A 150 -12.90 16.24 -21.83
CA VAL A 150 -12.58 17.44 -21.03
C VAL A 150 -11.28 17.21 -20.27
N LYS A 151 -10.74 18.28 -19.67
CA LYS A 151 -9.63 18.15 -18.72
C LYS A 151 -10.15 17.49 -17.43
N ALA A 152 -9.36 16.60 -16.84
CA ALA A 152 -9.78 15.85 -15.65
C ALA A 152 -10.12 16.73 -14.43
N PHE A 153 -9.49 17.90 -14.33
CA PHE A 153 -9.75 18.88 -13.26
C PHE A 153 -10.78 19.96 -13.66
N GLY A 154 -11.53 19.73 -14.74
CA GLY A 154 -12.50 20.67 -15.29
C GLY A 154 -11.92 21.58 -16.37
N GLY A 155 -12.81 22.15 -17.17
CA GLY A 155 -12.47 22.97 -18.35
C GLY A 155 -12.53 22.19 -19.66
N SER A 156 -12.72 22.93 -20.76
CA SER A 156 -12.80 22.34 -22.10
C SER A 156 -11.45 21.82 -22.57
N TYR A 157 -11.48 20.79 -23.41
CA TYR A 157 -10.30 20.25 -24.08
C TYR A 157 -10.53 20.15 -25.58
N SER A 158 -9.58 20.66 -26.36
CA SER A 158 -9.55 20.54 -27.81
C SER A 158 -8.18 20.07 -28.24
N GLY A 159 -8.11 18.94 -28.96
CA GLY A 159 -6.86 18.41 -29.46
C GLY A 159 -6.83 16.88 -29.55
N THR A 160 -5.61 16.37 -29.69
CA THR A 160 -5.33 14.93 -29.73
C THR A 160 -5.49 14.29 -28.36
N VAL A 161 -6.19 13.18 -28.29
CA VAL A 161 -6.38 12.37 -27.08
C VAL A 161 -5.54 11.12 -27.21
N ASN A 162 -4.55 10.96 -26.35
CA ASN A 162 -3.80 9.73 -26.18
C ASN A 162 -4.62 8.79 -25.27
N VAL A 163 -4.87 7.58 -25.74
CA VAL A 163 -5.64 6.57 -25.00
C VAL A 163 -4.67 5.50 -24.53
N TYR A 164 -4.44 5.44 -23.22
CA TYR A 164 -3.69 4.37 -22.58
C TYR A 164 -4.67 3.34 -22.05
N SER A 165 -4.43 2.06 -22.33
CA SER A 165 -5.30 1.01 -21.83
C SER A 165 -4.58 -0.32 -21.67
N ALA A 166 -5.07 -1.11 -20.73
CA ALA A 166 -4.64 -2.49 -20.51
C ALA A 166 -5.85 -3.36 -20.17
N TYR A 167 -5.86 -4.58 -20.71
CA TYR A 167 -6.81 -5.61 -20.32
C TYR A 167 -6.22 -6.46 -19.20
N ILE A 168 -7.03 -6.75 -18.18
CA ILE A 168 -6.65 -7.64 -17.08
C ILE A 168 -7.52 -8.90 -17.21
N ASP A 169 -6.87 -10.02 -17.49
CA ASP A 169 -7.54 -11.31 -17.65
C ASP A 169 -7.85 -11.91 -16.27
N PRO A 170 -9.14 -12.10 -15.90
CA PRO A 170 -9.51 -12.65 -14.59
C PRO A 170 -9.09 -14.12 -14.40
N THR A 171 -8.67 -14.81 -15.46
CA THR A 171 -8.21 -16.19 -15.43
C THR A 171 -6.68 -16.33 -15.37
N ALA A 172 -5.96 -15.21 -15.41
CA ALA A 172 -4.50 -15.21 -15.32
C ALA A 172 -4.02 -15.80 -13.98
N ALA A 173 -2.93 -16.56 -14.03
CA ALA A 173 -2.36 -17.20 -12.84
C ALA A 173 -1.90 -16.19 -11.76
N ASP A 174 -1.57 -14.96 -12.17
CA ASP A 174 -1.15 -13.86 -11.32
C ASP A 174 -2.26 -12.86 -11.00
N ILE A 175 -3.54 -13.20 -11.26
CA ILE A 175 -4.69 -12.30 -11.02
C ILE A 175 -4.74 -11.72 -9.60
N SER A 176 -4.29 -12.51 -8.62
CA SER A 176 -4.18 -12.09 -7.22
C SER A 176 -3.26 -10.89 -6.99
N GLN A 177 -2.33 -10.64 -7.92
CA GLN A 177 -1.34 -9.56 -7.88
C GLN A 177 -1.69 -8.39 -8.82
N THR A 178 -2.50 -8.61 -9.85
CA THR A 178 -2.84 -7.59 -10.86
C THR A 178 -4.22 -6.97 -10.68
N VAL A 179 -5.16 -7.65 -10.01
CA VAL A 179 -6.51 -7.09 -9.76
C VAL A 179 -6.42 -5.77 -8.98
N PRO A 180 -7.04 -4.67 -9.46
CA PRO A 180 -7.16 -3.42 -8.72
C PRO A 180 -7.95 -3.63 -7.43
N GLY A 181 -7.40 -3.19 -6.30
CA GLY A 181 -7.97 -3.40 -4.98
C GLY A 181 -7.98 -4.87 -4.61
N SER A 182 -9.16 -5.47 -4.62
CA SER A 182 -9.43 -6.90 -4.54
C SER A 182 -10.80 -7.16 -5.18
N PHE A 183 -11.35 -8.37 -5.12
CA PHE A 183 -12.75 -8.62 -5.53
C PHE A 183 -13.78 -8.19 -4.48
N MET A 184 -13.43 -7.21 -3.63
CA MET A 184 -14.32 -6.58 -2.66
C MET A 184 -15.09 -5.44 -3.32
N ALA A 185 -16.42 -5.44 -3.17
CA ALA A 185 -17.28 -4.43 -3.77
C ALA A 185 -18.42 -4.01 -2.85
N ASP A 186 -18.95 -2.82 -3.08
CA ASP A 186 -20.26 -2.42 -2.58
C ASP A 186 -21.21 -2.31 -3.76
N ASP A 187 -22.29 -3.09 -3.73
CA ASP A 187 -23.31 -3.08 -4.79
C ASP A 187 -24.10 -1.76 -4.82
N LYS A 188 -25.01 -1.61 -5.79
CA LYS A 188 -25.85 -0.41 -5.94
C LYS A 188 -26.68 -0.05 -4.70
N ASP A 189 -26.95 -1.03 -3.83
CA ASP A 189 -27.74 -0.86 -2.60
C ASP A 189 -26.82 -0.61 -1.38
N GLY A 190 -25.50 -0.51 -1.60
CA GLY A 190 -24.49 -0.28 -0.58
C GLY A 190 -24.12 -1.53 0.22
N LYS A 191 -24.48 -2.74 -0.25
CA LYS A 191 -24.15 -3.97 0.45
C LYS A 191 -22.77 -4.46 0.04
N ARG A 192 -21.97 -4.86 1.05
CA ARG A 192 -20.67 -5.51 0.84
C ARG A 192 -20.85 -6.89 0.20
N VAL A 193 -20.28 -7.06 -1.00
CA VAL A 193 -20.32 -8.29 -1.80
C VAL A 193 -18.92 -8.68 -2.26
N THR A 194 -18.80 -9.88 -2.83
CA THR A 194 -17.60 -10.28 -3.56
C THR A 194 -17.92 -10.54 -5.02
N LEU A 195 -16.97 -10.22 -5.89
CA LEU A 195 -17.15 -10.25 -7.33
C LEU A 195 -16.59 -11.52 -7.98
N THR A 196 -17.14 -11.87 -9.14
CA THR A 196 -16.56 -12.83 -10.08
C THR A 196 -16.50 -12.21 -11.45
N SER A 197 -15.27 -12.04 -11.94
CA SER A 197 -14.98 -11.26 -13.13
C SER A 197 -14.94 -12.06 -14.42
N TYR A 198 -15.39 -11.40 -15.49
CA TYR A 198 -15.35 -11.89 -16.86
C TYR A 198 -14.46 -11.03 -17.78
N GLY A 199 -13.74 -10.06 -17.23
CA GLY A 199 -12.84 -9.19 -17.96
C GLY A 199 -12.70 -7.85 -17.26
N MET A 200 -11.53 -7.22 -17.38
CA MET A 200 -11.24 -5.91 -16.78
C MET A 200 -10.50 -5.03 -17.77
N LEU A 201 -10.73 -3.71 -17.69
CA LEU A 201 -10.04 -2.70 -18.47
C LEU A 201 -9.54 -1.58 -17.57
N ALA A 202 -8.25 -1.27 -17.65
CA ALA A 202 -7.70 0.00 -17.24
C ALA A 202 -7.78 0.97 -18.42
N VAL A 203 -8.25 2.20 -18.20
CA VAL A 203 -8.24 3.25 -19.23
C VAL A 203 -7.80 4.56 -18.59
N GLU A 204 -6.82 5.23 -19.20
CA GLU A 204 -6.43 6.60 -18.87
C GLU A 204 -6.33 7.42 -20.17
N LEU A 205 -6.79 8.67 -20.11
CA LEU A 205 -6.69 9.61 -21.22
C LEU A 205 -5.71 10.73 -20.88
N GLU A 206 -4.85 11.08 -21.83
CA GLU A 206 -3.92 12.20 -21.68
C GLU A 206 -3.83 13.02 -22.96
N SER A 207 -3.50 14.30 -22.83
CA SER A 207 -3.01 15.08 -23.97
C SER A 207 -1.57 14.67 -24.34
N PRO A 208 -1.04 15.07 -25.50
CA PRO A 208 0.37 14.89 -25.83
C PRO A 208 1.35 15.52 -24.84
N ALA A 209 0.89 16.51 -24.06
CA ALA A 209 1.67 17.17 -23.01
C ALA A 209 1.56 16.46 -21.64
N GLY A 210 0.84 15.33 -21.55
CA GLY A 210 0.63 14.58 -20.31
C GLY A 210 -0.47 15.16 -19.39
N GLU A 211 -1.28 16.10 -19.88
CA GLU A 211 -2.43 16.61 -19.12
C GLU A 211 -3.52 15.52 -19.06
N LYS A 212 -3.97 15.16 -17.85
CA LYS A 212 -5.04 14.16 -17.67
C LYS A 212 -6.37 14.65 -18.23
N LEU A 213 -7.03 13.77 -18.98
CA LEU A 213 -8.33 14.03 -19.61
C LEU A 213 -9.38 13.06 -19.07
N GLN A 214 -10.66 13.43 -19.20
CA GLN A 214 -11.81 12.64 -18.77
C GLN A 214 -12.99 12.79 -19.73
N ILE A 215 -13.98 11.91 -19.59
CA ILE A 215 -15.26 12.01 -20.30
C ILE A 215 -16.06 13.18 -19.71
N ALA A 216 -16.73 13.97 -20.56
CA ALA A 216 -17.61 15.04 -20.13
C ALA A 216 -18.86 14.47 -19.41
N ILE A 217 -19.36 15.18 -18.40
CA ILE A 217 -20.41 14.70 -17.47
C ILE A 217 -21.68 14.14 -18.14
N ASP A 218 -22.05 14.64 -19.32
CA ASP A 218 -23.25 14.24 -20.08
C ASP A 218 -22.92 13.35 -21.30
N LYS A 219 -21.71 12.79 -21.34
CA LYS A 219 -21.22 11.93 -22.42
C LYS A 219 -20.87 10.57 -21.86
N LYS A 220 -20.81 9.60 -22.76
CA LYS A 220 -20.41 8.22 -22.43
C LYS A 220 -19.41 7.73 -23.46
N ALA A 221 -18.49 6.89 -23.00
CA ALA A 221 -17.67 6.06 -23.87
C ALA A 221 -18.18 4.62 -23.81
N THR A 222 -17.98 3.85 -24.87
CA THR A 222 -18.33 2.43 -24.90
C THR A 222 -17.08 1.58 -24.72
N LEU A 223 -17.10 0.66 -23.77
CA LEU A 223 -16.06 -0.33 -23.56
C LEU A 223 -16.51 -1.70 -24.03
N THR A 224 -15.65 -2.31 -24.85
CA THR A 224 -15.77 -3.70 -25.29
C THR A 224 -14.59 -4.50 -24.75
N ALA A 225 -14.87 -5.62 -24.10
CA ALA A 225 -13.84 -6.52 -23.60
C ALA A 225 -14.13 -7.98 -23.98
N PRO A 226 -13.12 -8.75 -24.40
CA PRO A 226 -13.27 -10.18 -24.64
C PRO A 226 -13.50 -10.92 -23.32
N ILE A 227 -14.33 -11.95 -23.38
CA ILE A 227 -14.54 -12.90 -22.30
C ILE A 227 -13.55 -14.05 -22.49
N PRO A 228 -12.71 -14.40 -21.49
CA PRO A 228 -11.80 -15.54 -21.61
C PRO A 228 -12.55 -16.83 -21.93
N SER A 229 -12.01 -17.62 -22.86
CA SER A 229 -12.70 -18.81 -23.40
C SER A 229 -13.06 -19.84 -22.32
N SER A 230 -12.24 -19.97 -21.29
CA SER A 230 -12.45 -20.89 -20.16
C SER A 230 -13.67 -20.55 -19.29
N ILE A 231 -14.17 -19.31 -19.33
CA ILE A 231 -15.33 -18.85 -18.55
C ILE A 231 -16.47 -18.31 -19.44
N LEU A 232 -16.34 -18.40 -20.76
CA LEU A 232 -17.34 -17.91 -21.71
C LEU A 232 -18.70 -18.61 -21.58
N ALA A 233 -18.69 -19.90 -21.25
CA ALA A 233 -19.91 -20.71 -21.12
C ALA A 233 -20.77 -20.32 -19.93
N SER A 234 -20.17 -19.85 -18.83
CA SER A 234 -20.89 -19.38 -17.63
C SER A 234 -21.23 -17.89 -17.68
N ALA A 235 -20.75 -17.16 -18.69
CA ALA A 235 -20.92 -15.73 -18.81
C ALA A 235 -22.39 -15.36 -19.14
N PRO A 236 -23.09 -14.59 -18.28
CA PRO A 236 -24.49 -14.21 -18.48
C PRO A 236 -24.73 -13.31 -19.70
N ALA A 237 -25.99 -13.18 -20.13
CA ALA A 237 -26.35 -12.32 -21.27
C ALA A 237 -26.21 -10.82 -20.95
N THR A 238 -26.49 -10.42 -19.71
CA THR A 238 -26.32 -9.06 -19.19
C THR A 238 -25.54 -9.12 -17.88
N ILE A 239 -24.65 -8.17 -17.66
CA ILE A 239 -23.78 -8.13 -16.50
C ILE A 239 -23.63 -6.69 -15.95
N PRO A 240 -23.61 -6.49 -14.63
CA PRO A 240 -23.27 -5.18 -14.07
C PRO A 240 -21.83 -4.76 -14.42
N LEU A 241 -21.64 -3.46 -14.57
CA LEU A 241 -20.33 -2.85 -14.68
C LEU A 241 -19.90 -2.29 -13.33
N TRP A 242 -18.60 -2.34 -13.06
CA TRP A 242 -18.03 -1.90 -11.80
C TRP A 242 -16.80 -1.03 -12.06
N TYR A 243 -16.64 0.03 -11.29
CA TYR A 243 -15.42 0.84 -11.28
C TYR A 243 -14.72 0.77 -9.92
N VAL A 244 -13.39 0.87 -9.90
CA VAL A 244 -12.67 1.00 -8.63
C VAL A 244 -12.76 2.44 -8.11
N ASP A 245 -13.25 2.62 -6.89
CA ASP A 245 -13.13 3.88 -6.18
C ASP A 245 -11.68 4.02 -5.69
N GLU A 246 -10.91 4.93 -6.27
CA GLU A 246 -9.49 5.10 -5.97
C GLU A 246 -9.20 5.56 -4.54
N GLN A 247 -10.19 6.09 -3.81
CA GLN A 247 -10.03 6.51 -2.42
C GLN A 247 -10.11 5.35 -1.45
N THR A 248 -10.94 4.35 -1.75
CA THR A 248 -11.20 3.20 -0.89
C THR A 248 -10.59 1.90 -1.43
N GLY A 249 -10.28 1.84 -2.72
CA GLY A 249 -9.89 0.64 -3.45
C GLY A 249 -10.99 -0.42 -3.52
N ILE A 250 -12.24 -0.03 -3.31
CA ILE A 250 -13.42 -0.91 -3.35
C ILE A 250 -14.13 -0.71 -4.69
N TRP A 251 -14.60 -1.79 -5.29
CA TRP A 251 -15.39 -1.72 -6.52
C TRP A 251 -16.80 -1.20 -6.23
N LYS A 252 -17.31 -0.33 -7.11
CA LYS A 252 -18.64 0.27 -7.04
C LYS A 252 -19.42 -0.07 -8.30
N GLU A 253 -20.65 -0.51 -8.13
CA GLU A 253 -21.54 -0.84 -9.25
C GLU A 253 -21.96 0.46 -9.98
N GLU A 254 -21.73 0.53 -11.28
CA GLU A 254 -22.28 1.59 -12.13
C GLU A 254 -22.50 1.10 -13.56
N GLY A 255 -23.75 1.06 -14.01
CA GLY A 255 -24.09 0.69 -15.38
C GLY A 255 -24.14 -0.81 -15.62
N THR A 256 -24.31 -1.19 -16.88
CA THR A 256 -24.46 -2.58 -17.31
C THR A 256 -23.83 -2.79 -18.67
N ALA A 257 -23.48 -4.04 -18.97
CA ALA A 257 -22.98 -4.48 -20.26
C ALA A 257 -23.78 -5.69 -20.77
N VAL A 258 -23.82 -5.84 -22.09
CA VAL A 258 -24.51 -6.93 -22.78
C VAL A 258 -23.48 -7.79 -23.49
N LYS A 259 -23.66 -9.11 -23.41
CA LYS A 259 -22.85 -10.08 -24.12
C LYS A 259 -23.19 -10.01 -25.62
N ASN A 260 -22.18 -9.73 -26.44
CA ASN A 260 -22.29 -9.73 -27.89
C ASN A 260 -21.21 -10.66 -28.47
N GLY A 261 -21.63 -11.88 -28.85
CA GLY A 261 -20.72 -12.95 -29.21
C GLY A 261 -19.81 -13.33 -28.03
N ASN A 262 -18.51 -13.15 -28.21
CA ASN A 262 -17.48 -13.47 -27.22
C ASN A 262 -17.03 -12.27 -26.39
N ASN A 263 -17.73 -11.14 -26.50
CA ASN A 263 -17.38 -9.91 -25.79
C ASN A 263 -18.51 -9.44 -24.90
N TYR A 264 -18.18 -8.67 -23.86
CA TYR A 264 -19.13 -7.76 -23.24
C TYR A 264 -18.97 -6.34 -23.80
N VAL A 265 -20.09 -5.66 -24.00
CA VAL A 265 -20.16 -4.28 -24.49
C VAL A 265 -21.02 -3.45 -23.53
N GLY A 266 -20.49 -2.36 -23.00
CA GLY A 266 -21.23 -1.47 -22.11
C GLY A 266 -20.70 -0.04 -22.10
N ASP A 267 -21.54 0.89 -21.65
CA ASP A 267 -21.22 2.32 -21.63
C ASP A 267 -20.76 2.79 -20.24
N VAL A 268 -19.74 3.65 -20.22
CA VAL A 268 -19.16 4.24 -19.00
C VAL A 268 -19.16 5.75 -19.06
N LYS A 269 -19.26 6.39 -17.89
CA LYS A 269 -19.33 7.86 -17.75
C LYS A 269 -18.01 8.52 -17.37
N HIS A 270 -17.03 7.72 -16.92
CA HIS A 270 -15.71 8.20 -16.53
C HIS A 270 -14.67 7.09 -16.75
N PHE A 271 -13.39 7.45 -16.74
CA PHE A 271 -12.30 6.47 -16.81
C PHE A 271 -11.58 6.28 -15.48
N SER A 272 -11.41 5.01 -15.16
CA SER A 272 -10.59 4.42 -14.09
C SER A 272 -10.34 2.95 -14.49
N PHE A 273 -10.29 2.04 -13.52
CA PHE A 273 -10.43 0.61 -13.80
C PHE A 273 -11.90 0.21 -13.86
N TRP A 274 -12.28 -0.51 -14.90
CA TRP A 274 -13.63 -1.03 -15.13
C TRP A 274 -13.63 -2.55 -15.19
N ASN A 275 -14.71 -3.15 -14.70
CA ASN A 275 -14.83 -4.59 -14.55
C ASN A 275 -16.24 -5.07 -14.93
N TYR A 276 -16.33 -6.27 -15.50
CA TYR A 276 -17.57 -6.90 -15.98
C TYR A 276 -17.90 -8.10 -15.09
N ASP A 277 -18.64 -7.87 -14.00
CA ASP A 277 -18.71 -8.82 -12.89
C ASP A 277 -20.13 -9.14 -12.46
N ILE A 278 -20.32 -10.41 -12.09
CA ILE A 278 -21.42 -10.81 -11.22
C ILE A 278 -20.98 -10.67 -9.77
N CYS A 279 -21.91 -10.31 -8.90
CA CYS A 279 -21.68 -10.28 -7.46
C CYS A 279 -22.38 -11.46 -6.77
N VAL A 280 -21.85 -11.88 -5.62
CA VAL A 280 -22.50 -12.83 -4.72
C VAL A 280 -22.45 -12.33 -3.28
N PRO A 281 -23.42 -12.71 -2.43
CA PRO A 281 -23.35 -12.42 -1.00
C PRO A 281 -22.03 -12.93 -0.40
N ALA A 282 -21.44 -12.14 0.50
CA ALA A 282 -20.15 -12.46 1.10
C ALA A 282 -20.24 -12.54 2.63
N ILE A 283 -19.37 -13.36 3.22
CA ILE A 283 -19.08 -13.40 4.66
C ILE A 283 -17.60 -13.13 4.89
N ASN A 284 -17.24 -12.63 6.07
CA ASN A 284 -15.86 -12.57 6.52
C ASN A 284 -15.40 -13.94 6.99
N LEU A 285 -14.31 -14.44 6.42
CA LEU A 285 -13.64 -15.66 6.86
C LEU A 285 -12.24 -15.31 7.36
N SER A 286 -11.87 -15.84 8.52
CA SER A 286 -10.51 -15.71 9.06
C SER A 286 -9.99 -17.04 9.57
N MET A 287 -8.66 -17.18 9.59
CA MET A 287 -7.97 -18.37 10.07
C MET A 287 -6.52 -18.02 10.45
N THR A 288 -5.90 -18.87 11.26
CA THR A 288 -4.48 -18.81 11.62
C THR A 288 -3.79 -20.08 11.15
N LEU A 289 -2.75 -19.96 10.34
CA LEU A 289 -2.00 -21.09 9.79
C LEU A 289 -0.70 -21.31 10.56
N LYS A 290 -0.48 -22.55 11.01
CA LYS A 290 0.75 -22.98 11.68
C LYS A 290 1.26 -24.28 11.09
N ASN A 291 2.56 -24.54 11.18
CA ASN A 291 3.09 -25.87 10.92
C ASN A 291 2.82 -26.81 12.13
N PRO A 292 3.15 -28.12 12.05
CA PRO A 292 2.96 -29.07 13.16
C PRO A 292 3.72 -28.73 14.44
N ASP A 293 4.83 -27.98 14.34
CA ASP A 293 5.61 -27.49 15.49
C ASP A 293 5.01 -26.24 16.14
N GLY A 294 3.86 -25.76 15.65
CA GLY A 294 3.17 -24.58 16.15
C GLY A 294 3.78 -23.26 15.69
N ILE A 295 4.72 -23.27 14.75
CA ILE A 295 5.33 -22.07 14.17
C ILE A 295 4.32 -21.42 13.21
N PRO A 296 4.01 -20.12 13.39
CA PRO A 296 3.17 -19.39 12.44
C PRO A 296 3.74 -19.38 11.03
N LEU A 297 2.89 -19.59 10.04
CA LEU A 297 3.26 -19.50 8.63
C LEU A 297 3.19 -18.05 8.18
N VAL A 298 4.33 -17.39 8.03
CA VAL A 298 4.42 -15.95 7.80
C VAL A 298 4.47 -15.62 6.30
N HIS A 299 3.59 -14.72 5.84
CA HIS A 299 3.49 -14.24 4.46
C HIS A 299 3.29 -15.35 3.43
N VAL A 300 2.52 -16.38 3.79
CA VAL A 300 2.14 -17.47 2.90
C VAL A 300 0.83 -17.12 2.23
N GLN A 301 0.76 -17.31 0.91
CA GLN A 301 -0.48 -17.06 0.17
C GLN A 301 -1.48 -18.20 0.42
N VAL A 302 -2.71 -17.82 0.74
CA VAL A 302 -3.88 -18.68 0.81
C VAL A 302 -4.75 -18.37 -0.39
N ARG A 303 -5.18 -19.40 -1.12
CA ARG A 303 -6.14 -19.31 -2.21
C ARG A 303 -7.39 -20.10 -1.84
N LEU A 304 -8.57 -19.50 -1.97
CA LEU A 304 -9.84 -20.18 -1.78
C LEU A 304 -10.54 -20.29 -3.13
N LYS A 305 -10.62 -21.50 -3.67
CA LYS A 305 -11.26 -21.78 -4.95
C LYS A 305 -12.73 -22.14 -4.77
N ARG A 306 -13.55 -21.65 -5.69
CA ARG A 306 -14.95 -22.04 -5.87
C ARG A 306 -15.06 -23.14 -6.93
N SER A 307 -16.18 -23.85 -6.95
CA SER A 307 -16.47 -24.89 -7.95
C SER A 307 -16.56 -24.36 -9.38
N ASN A 308 -16.89 -23.07 -9.55
CA ASN A 308 -16.94 -22.39 -10.85
C ASN A 308 -15.56 -21.94 -11.37
N GLY A 309 -14.48 -22.27 -10.65
CA GLY A 309 -13.10 -21.94 -11.03
C GLY A 309 -12.60 -20.58 -10.56
N SER A 310 -13.46 -19.66 -10.10
CA SER A 310 -12.99 -18.39 -9.55
C SER A 310 -12.40 -18.56 -8.15
N SER A 311 -11.53 -17.63 -7.76
CA SER A 311 -10.75 -17.74 -6.53
C SER A 311 -10.62 -16.40 -5.80
N SER A 312 -10.60 -16.46 -4.46
CA SER A 312 -10.12 -15.36 -3.62
C SER A 312 -8.74 -15.69 -3.06
N TYR A 313 -8.01 -14.64 -2.65
CA TYR A 313 -6.62 -14.75 -2.23
C TYR A 313 -6.36 -13.88 -1.01
N GLY A 314 -5.43 -14.31 -0.16
CA GLY A 314 -4.92 -13.53 0.96
C GLY A 314 -3.52 -13.98 1.35
N TYR A 315 -2.81 -13.17 2.12
CA TYR A 315 -1.52 -13.54 2.69
C TYR A 315 -1.62 -13.55 4.21
N THR A 316 -0.98 -14.53 4.84
CA THR A 316 -0.87 -14.54 6.30
C THR A 316 0.07 -13.44 6.80
N ASP A 317 -0.28 -12.84 7.93
CA ASP A 317 0.58 -11.90 8.65
C ASP A 317 1.72 -12.63 9.41
N THR A 318 2.49 -11.89 10.20
CA THR A 318 3.55 -12.46 11.06
C THR A 318 3.07 -13.36 12.20
N LEU A 319 1.77 -13.40 12.47
CA LEU A 319 1.13 -14.29 13.43
C LEU A 319 0.50 -15.51 12.74
N GLY A 320 0.65 -15.64 11.42
CA GLY A 320 0.03 -16.69 10.62
C GLY A 320 -1.45 -16.42 10.32
N ARG A 321 -1.99 -15.25 10.68
CA ARG A 321 -3.42 -14.94 10.52
C ARG A 321 -3.70 -14.32 9.15
N VAL A 322 -4.80 -14.74 8.54
CA VAL A 322 -5.35 -14.16 7.30
C VAL A 322 -6.86 -13.95 7.47
N SER A 323 -7.40 -12.89 6.88
CA SER A 323 -8.82 -12.56 6.86
C SER A 323 -9.22 -12.02 5.49
N GLY A 324 -10.45 -12.31 5.06
CA GLY A 324 -10.98 -11.76 3.82
C GLY A 324 -12.45 -12.10 3.60
N LEU A 325 -13.02 -11.52 2.55
CA LEU A 325 -14.36 -11.85 2.09
C LEU A 325 -14.33 -13.11 1.22
N VAL A 326 -15.34 -13.95 1.44
CA VAL A 326 -15.60 -15.15 0.64
C VAL A 326 -17.09 -15.26 0.34
N PRO A 327 -17.49 -15.96 -0.73
CA PRO A 327 -18.90 -16.23 -1.01
C PRO A 327 -19.59 -16.92 0.17
N ALA A 328 -20.78 -16.46 0.50
CA ALA A 328 -21.63 -17.11 1.49
C ALA A 328 -22.23 -18.40 0.92
N ASN A 329 -22.42 -19.39 1.80
CA ASN A 329 -23.11 -20.65 1.52
C ASN A 329 -22.49 -21.50 0.40
N GLU A 330 -21.16 -21.48 0.28
CA GLU A 330 -20.42 -22.29 -0.70
C GLU A 330 -19.33 -23.13 -0.03
N ILE A 331 -19.13 -24.36 -0.52
CA ILE A 331 -17.94 -25.14 -0.21
C ILE A 331 -16.77 -24.55 -0.99
N LEU A 332 -15.67 -24.23 -0.31
CA LEU A 332 -14.46 -23.69 -0.90
C LEU A 332 -13.32 -24.69 -0.74
N GLN A 333 -12.48 -24.83 -1.77
CA GLN A 333 -11.20 -25.50 -1.62
C GLN A 333 -10.14 -24.48 -1.17
N MET A 334 -9.67 -24.62 0.05
CA MET A 334 -8.55 -23.85 0.58
C MET A 334 -7.25 -24.48 0.13
N ASP A 335 -6.42 -23.73 -0.58
CA ASP A 335 -5.04 -24.05 -0.91
C ASP A 335 -4.09 -23.16 -0.10
N VAL A 336 -3.04 -23.76 0.48
CA VAL A 336 -1.86 -23.04 0.97
C VAL A 336 -0.79 -23.15 -0.10
N MET A 337 -0.30 -22.01 -0.58
CA MET A 337 0.56 -21.94 -1.76
C MET A 337 2.03 -21.82 -1.37
N ASN A 338 2.92 -22.42 -2.16
CA ASN A 338 4.34 -22.09 -2.12
C ASN A 338 4.65 -20.83 -2.94
N ASN A 339 5.91 -20.39 -2.90
CA ASN A 339 6.42 -19.24 -3.64
C ASN A 339 6.38 -19.37 -5.18
N CYS A 340 5.90 -20.50 -5.69
CA CYS A 340 5.95 -20.90 -7.11
C CYS A 340 4.53 -21.17 -7.61
N ASN A 341 3.52 -20.68 -6.86
CA ASN A 341 2.10 -20.79 -7.15
C ASN A 341 1.60 -22.25 -7.24
N ALA A 342 2.26 -23.19 -6.55
CA ALA A 342 1.78 -24.56 -6.37
C ALA A 342 1.15 -24.74 -4.98
N SER A 343 0.07 -25.51 -4.90
CA SER A 343 -0.58 -25.86 -3.63
C SER A 343 0.27 -26.90 -2.89
N VAL A 344 0.68 -26.59 -1.66
CA VAL A 344 1.41 -27.51 -0.76
C VAL A 344 0.51 -28.18 0.27
N TYR A 345 -0.70 -27.65 0.44
CA TYR A 345 -1.73 -28.21 1.29
C TYR A 345 -3.08 -27.76 0.75
N ASN A 346 -4.06 -28.67 0.73
CA ASN A 346 -5.42 -28.32 0.40
C ASN A 346 -6.45 -29.03 1.29
N GLN A 347 -7.59 -28.37 1.50
CA GLN A 347 -8.74 -28.93 2.19
C GLN A 347 -10.03 -28.26 1.72
N ASN A 348 -11.15 -28.98 1.75
CA ASN A 348 -12.46 -28.37 1.58
C ASN A 348 -12.92 -27.76 2.91
N ILE A 349 -13.50 -26.57 2.86
CA ILE A 349 -14.07 -25.85 4.00
C ILE A 349 -15.47 -25.33 3.66
N GLY A 350 -16.28 -25.09 4.68
CA GLY A 350 -17.65 -24.59 4.52
C GLY A 350 -18.66 -25.69 4.15
N PRO A 351 -19.89 -25.32 3.76
CA PRO A 351 -20.35 -23.94 3.52
C PRO A 351 -20.51 -23.11 4.80
N PHE A 352 -20.36 -21.79 4.70
CA PHE A 352 -20.55 -20.85 5.81
C PHE A 352 -21.62 -19.82 5.48
N THR A 353 -22.58 -19.61 6.38
CA THR A 353 -23.69 -18.66 6.19
C THR A 353 -23.53 -17.36 6.98
N GLN A 354 -22.51 -17.28 7.84
CA GLN A 354 -22.19 -16.13 8.69
C GLN A 354 -20.68 -15.94 8.80
N ASN A 355 -20.25 -14.76 9.26
CA ASN A 355 -18.84 -14.47 9.53
C ASN A 355 -18.23 -15.54 10.45
N THR A 356 -17.09 -16.10 10.06
CA THR A 356 -16.50 -17.28 10.71
C THR A 356 -15.00 -17.10 10.92
N ASP A 357 -14.51 -17.45 12.12
CA ASP A 357 -13.08 -17.66 12.40
C ASP A 357 -12.85 -19.16 12.56
N LEU A 358 -12.03 -19.76 11.69
CA LEU A 358 -11.69 -21.19 11.73
C LEU A 358 -10.67 -21.54 12.81
N GLY A 359 -10.15 -20.54 13.53
CA GLY A 359 -9.12 -20.73 14.53
C GLY A 359 -7.79 -21.15 13.91
N VAL A 360 -7.06 -22.03 14.60
CA VAL A 360 -5.75 -22.51 14.16
C VAL A 360 -5.92 -23.74 13.26
N ILE A 361 -5.37 -23.67 12.06
CA ILE A 361 -5.27 -24.78 11.13
C ILE A 361 -3.80 -25.21 11.04
N THR A 362 -3.55 -26.50 11.28
CA THR A 362 -2.22 -27.09 11.18
C THR A 362 -1.96 -27.54 9.75
N ILE A 363 -0.90 -27.03 9.13
CA ILE A 363 -0.53 -27.28 7.75
C ILE A 363 0.57 -28.33 7.69
N THR A 364 0.24 -29.49 7.15
CA THR A 364 1.20 -30.56 6.87
C THR A 364 1.56 -30.53 5.38
N ALA A 365 2.68 -29.90 5.05
CA ALA A 365 3.18 -29.82 3.68
C ALA A 365 4.21 -30.94 3.38
N PRO A 366 4.42 -31.31 2.11
CA PRO A 366 5.52 -32.18 1.72
C PRO A 366 6.88 -31.61 2.15
N VAL A 367 7.74 -32.44 2.73
CA VAL A 367 9.07 -32.04 3.21
C VAL A 367 9.92 -31.41 2.09
N SER A 368 9.78 -31.89 0.86
CA SER A 368 10.47 -31.34 -0.32
C SER A 368 10.08 -29.89 -0.65
N ALA A 369 8.93 -29.42 -0.18
CA ALA A 369 8.46 -28.06 -0.39
C ALA A 369 8.78 -27.12 0.80
N GLN A 370 9.31 -27.64 1.91
CA GLN A 370 9.49 -26.88 3.15
C GLN A 370 10.98 -26.58 3.43
N LEU A 371 11.23 -25.36 3.87
CA LEU A 371 12.48 -24.91 4.46
C LEU A 371 12.18 -24.21 5.79
N THR A 372 12.72 -24.73 6.89
CA THR A 372 12.69 -24.04 8.20
C THR A 372 14.08 -23.46 8.47
N ILE A 373 14.18 -22.13 8.62
CA ILE A 373 15.40 -21.45 9.04
C ILE A 373 15.25 -21.08 10.52
N GLN A 374 16.15 -21.56 11.37
CA GLN A 374 16.04 -21.37 12.82
C GLN A 374 17.39 -21.19 13.51
N GLY A 375 17.39 -20.54 14.68
CA GLY A 375 18.58 -20.30 15.48
C GLY A 375 18.25 -19.61 16.80
N THR A 376 19.29 -19.14 17.49
CA THR A 376 19.19 -18.45 18.78
C THR A 376 19.86 -17.08 18.70
N VAL A 377 19.20 -16.04 19.19
CA VAL A 377 19.75 -14.69 19.27
C VAL A 377 20.39 -14.46 20.63
N LEU A 378 21.63 -14.01 20.65
CA LEU A 378 22.38 -13.65 21.86
C LEU A 378 22.72 -12.16 21.87
N ASN A 379 22.73 -11.54 23.04
CA ASN A 379 23.19 -10.17 23.23
C ASN A 379 24.72 -10.10 23.33
N CYS A 380 25.26 -8.90 23.56
CA CYS A 380 26.71 -8.67 23.69
C CYS A 380 27.38 -9.49 24.81
N SER A 381 26.62 -9.86 25.84
CA SER A 381 27.11 -10.66 26.97
C SER A 381 26.92 -12.16 26.78
N GLY A 382 26.47 -12.61 25.60
CA GLY A 382 26.19 -14.01 25.30
C GLY A 382 24.88 -14.54 25.91
N ASN A 383 24.03 -13.68 26.47
CA ASN A 383 22.74 -14.09 27.03
C ASN A 383 21.63 -14.09 25.96
N PRO A 384 20.62 -14.96 26.04
CA PRO A 384 19.51 -14.97 25.10
C PRO A 384 18.75 -13.63 25.04
N VAL A 385 18.47 -13.15 23.83
CA VAL A 385 17.64 -11.96 23.60
C VAL A 385 16.18 -12.38 23.55
N THR A 386 15.42 -12.08 24.60
CA THR A 386 14.01 -12.50 24.70
C THR A 386 13.04 -11.54 24.01
N ASN A 387 13.45 -10.29 23.78
CA ASN A 387 12.72 -9.26 23.05
C ASN A 387 13.50 -8.85 21.80
N GLY A 388 13.70 -9.81 20.90
CA GLY A 388 14.47 -9.65 19.68
C GLY A 388 13.62 -9.65 18.43
N THR A 389 14.06 -8.90 17.43
CA THR A 389 13.55 -8.96 16.06
C THR A 389 14.62 -9.59 15.17
N VAL A 390 14.26 -10.61 14.40
CA VAL A 390 15.15 -11.25 13.41
C VAL A 390 14.59 -11.02 12.01
N VAL A 391 15.45 -10.52 11.13
CA VAL A 391 15.17 -10.40 9.70
C VAL A 391 15.89 -11.53 8.99
N VAL A 392 15.13 -12.44 8.37
CA VAL A 392 15.64 -13.50 7.51
C VAL A 392 15.34 -13.12 6.07
N ASP A 393 16.37 -12.83 5.29
CA ASP A 393 16.28 -12.48 3.87
C ASP A 393 16.84 -13.64 3.04
N TYR A 394 15.90 -14.41 2.46
CA TYR A 394 16.18 -15.58 1.63
C TYR A 394 15.79 -15.27 0.18
N ASP A 395 14.49 -15.33 -0.10
CA ASP A 395 13.82 -14.78 -1.28
C ASP A 395 13.33 -13.36 -1.00
N TYR A 396 12.82 -13.13 0.20
CA TYR A 396 12.38 -11.84 0.71
C TYR A 396 12.50 -11.72 2.22
N PRO A 397 12.62 -10.48 2.74
CA PRO A 397 12.76 -10.27 4.17
C PRO A 397 11.49 -10.72 4.90
N ARG A 398 11.66 -11.69 5.79
CA ARG A 398 10.68 -12.09 6.80
C ARG A 398 11.14 -11.61 8.16
N TYR A 399 10.22 -10.98 8.89
CA TYR A 399 10.46 -10.45 10.23
C TYR A 399 9.80 -11.39 11.22
N VAL A 400 10.57 -11.96 12.12
CA VAL A 400 10.07 -12.79 13.21
C VAL A 400 10.63 -12.33 14.54
N ASN A 401 9.93 -12.65 15.61
CA ASN A 401 10.37 -12.34 16.96
C ASN A 401 11.05 -13.56 17.59
N THR A 402 11.93 -13.30 18.55
CA THR A 402 12.47 -14.34 19.41
C THR A 402 11.44 -14.80 20.44
N ASN A 403 11.53 -16.05 20.86
CA ASN A 403 10.79 -16.54 22.03
C ASN A 403 11.51 -16.20 23.36
N ALA A 404 10.96 -16.65 24.48
CA ALA A 404 11.54 -16.43 25.81
C ALA A 404 12.93 -17.07 26.03
N SER A 405 13.35 -17.97 25.14
CA SER A 405 14.69 -18.58 25.13
C SER A 405 15.61 -17.96 24.07
N GLY A 406 15.21 -16.85 23.45
CA GLY A 406 15.95 -16.19 22.38
C GLY A 406 15.92 -16.91 21.04
N GLN A 407 15.14 -17.97 20.89
CA GLN A 407 15.08 -18.73 19.65
C GLN A 407 14.14 -18.08 18.64
N PHE A 408 14.48 -18.20 17.37
CA PHE A 408 13.61 -17.80 16.25
C PHE A 408 13.49 -18.95 15.26
N ALA A 409 12.38 -18.98 14.53
CA ALA A 409 12.18 -19.89 13.41
C ALA A 409 11.30 -19.23 12.34
N VAL A 410 11.61 -19.51 11.07
CA VAL A 410 10.85 -19.08 9.90
C VAL A 410 10.59 -20.30 9.03
N VAL A 411 9.33 -20.53 8.68
CA VAL A 411 8.93 -21.57 7.72
C VAL A 411 8.71 -20.92 6.35
N ILE A 412 9.35 -21.49 5.32
CA ILE A 412 9.29 -21.04 3.93
C ILE A 412 8.83 -22.22 3.07
N TYR A 413 7.82 -21.99 2.23
CA TYR A 413 7.41 -22.96 1.21
C TYR A 413 8.02 -22.60 -0.14
N GLY A 414 9.08 -23.32 -0.51
CA GLY A 414 9.87 -23.07 -1.72
C GLY A 414 9.48 -23.95 -2.93
N CYS A 415 10.26 -23.84 -4.01
CA CYS A 415 10.01 -24.54 -5.29
C CYS A 415 10.57 -25.96 -5.38
N GLY A 416 11.02 -26.57 -4.27
CA GLY A 416 11.65 -27.90 -4.30
C GLY A 416 12.96 -27.94 -5.09
N GLY A 417 13.98 -27.20 -4.63
CA GLY A 417 15.35 -27.26 -5.18
C GLY A 417 15.78 -26.05 -6.03
N GLY A 418 14.92 -25.06 -6.25
CA GLY A 418 15.20 -23.86 -7.06
C GLY A 418 15.37 -22.55 -6.30
N GLY A 419 15.66 -22.59 -4.99
CA GLY A 419 15.84 -21.38 -4.18
C GLY A 419 17.30 -20.96 -4.04
N PRO A 420 17.57 -19.77 -3.45
CA PRO A 420 18.93 -19.33 -3.13
C PRO A 420 19.73 -20.37 -2.34
N SER A 421 21.03 -20.46 -2.58
CA SER A 421 21.92 -21.36 -1.81
C SER A 421 22.29 -20.83 -0.42
N THR A 422 21.99 -19.56 -0.14
CA THR A 422 22.25 -18.88 1.13
C THR A 422 21.07 -17.99 1.53
N CYS A 423 20.96 -17.66 2.81
CA CYS A 423 20.15 -16.55 3.30
C CYS A 423 21.01 -15.60 4.14
N SER A 424 20.60 -14.34 4.25
CA SER A 424 21.16 -13.39 5.20
C SER A 424 20.24 -13.22 6.41
N ILE A 425 20.85 -13.10 7.60
CA ILE A 425 20.14 -12.96 8.86
C ILE A 425 20.72 -11.77 9.61
N THR A 426 19.83 -10.90 10.08
CA THR A 426 20.17 -9.78 10.96
C THR A 426 19.29 -9.86 12.21
N ALA A 427 19.89 -9.77 13.39
CA ALA A 427 19.18 -9.77 14.66
C ALA A 427 19.31 -8.42 15.38
N THR A 428 18.22 -8.00 16.00
CA THR A 428 18.12 -6.79 16.82
C THR A 428 17.64 -7.15 18.21
N ASP A 429 18.35 -6.69 19.25
CA ASP A 429 17.88 -6.63 20.62
C ASP A 429 17.12 -5.32 20.80
N ASN A 430 15.78 -5.42 20.87
CA ASN A 430 14.93 -4.24 20.96
C ASN A 430 15.03 -3.57 22.34
N THR A 431 15.44 -4.31 23.38
CA THR A 431 15.60 -3.78 24.74
C THR A 431 16.91 -3.01 24.87
N ALA A 432 18.01 -3.58 24.38
CA ALA A 432 19.31 -2.91 24.38
C ALA A 432 19.46 -1.88 23.24
N GLN A 433 18.51 -1.83 22.31
CA GLN A 433 18.57 -1.04 21.07
C GLN A 433 19.88 -1.30 20.29
N GLN A 434 20.23 -2.59 20.14
CA GLN A 434 21.43 -3.01 19.41
C GLN A 434 21.10 -4.00 18.31
N GLN A 435 21.83 -3.89 17.20
CA GLN A 435 21.75 -4.78 16.06
C GLN A 435 23.11 -5.41 15.81
N GLY A 436 23.07 -6.68 15.42
CA GLY A 436 24.22 -7.41 14.93
C GLY A 436 24.62 -7.04 13.51
N ASN A 437 25.78 -7.56 13.11
CA ASN A 437 26.16 -7.62 11.70
C ASN A 437 25.27 -8.63 10.95
N ILE A 438 25.22 -8.47 9.63
CA ILE A 438 24.57 -9.45 8.75
C ILE A 438 25.36 -10.76 8.80
N VAL A 439 24.68 -11.86 9.08
CA VAL A 439 25.23 -13.22 9.02
C VAL A 439 24.69 -13.92 7.78
N VAL A 440 25.58 -14.44 6.94
CA VAL A 440 25.19 -15.24 5.76
C VAL A 440 25.27 -16.72 6.11
N VAL A 441 24.17 -17.44 5.92
CA VAL A 441 24.02 -18.85 6.30
C VAL A 441 23.76 -19.69 5.04
N PRO A 442 24.48 -20.80 4.82
CA PRO A 442 24.17 -21.73 3.73
C PRO A 442 22.86 -22.46 4.00
N ILE A 443 22.09 -22.70 2.94
CA ILE A 443 20.78 -23.35 3.06
C ILE A 443 20.93 -24.87 3.02
N THR A 444 20.37 -25.51 4.05
CA THR A 444 20.19 -26.97 4.12
C THR A 444 18.71 -27.28 4.25
N THR A 445 18.17 -28.06 3.33
CA THR A 445 16.76 -28.48 3.38
C THR A 445 16.61 -29.84 4.07
N PRO A 446 15.55 -30.07 4.85
CA PRO A 446 14.42 -29.16 5.09
C PRO A 446 14.66 -28.17 6.23
N VAL A 447 15.74 -28.28 7.00
CA VAL A 447 16.03 -27.41 8.15
C VAL A 447 17.43 -26.81 8.03
N THR A 448 17.49 -25.48 8.06
CA THR A 448 18.73 -24.70 8.18
C THR A 448 18.89 -24.23 9.61
N TYR A 449 19.95 -24.68 10.28
CA TYR A 449 20.34 -24.19 11.60
C TYR A 449 21.34 -23.04 11.44
N ALA A 450 20.90 -21.82 11.77
CA ALA A 450 21.73 -20.62 11.75
C ALA A 450 22.71 -20.53 12.93
N GLY A 451 22.57 -21.40 13.93
CA GLY A 451 23.35 -21.36 15.16
C GLY A 451 23.01 -20.14 16.03
N ASN A 452 24.03 -19.59 16.70
CA ASN A 452 23.90 -18.39 17.52
C ASN A 452 24.15 -17.14 16.66
N ILE A 453 23.17 -16.23 16.64
CA ILE A 453 23.24 -14.94 15.95
C ILE A 453 23.36 -13.83 16.99
N THR A 454 24.42 -13.03 16.92
CA THR A 454 24.65 -11.98 17.90
C THR A 454 23.92 -10.70 17.49
N ALA A 455 23.10 -10.13 18.37
CA ALA A 455 22.47 -8.81 18.20
C ALA A 455 23.30 -7.70 18.85
N CYS A 456 24.61 -7.67 18.56
CA CYS A 456 25.57 -6.75 19.19
C CYS A 456 26.39 -6.01 18.13
N GLY A 457 26.65 -4.73 18.38
CA GLY A 457 27.66 -3.97 17.65
C GLY A 457 27.16 -2.63 17.12
N THR A 458 25.96 -2.57 16.56
CA THR A 458 25.42 -1.34 15.97
C THR A 458 24.22 -0.84 16.78
N SER A 459 24.31 0.39 17.32
CA SER A 459 23.15 1.02 17.96
C SER A 459 22.03 1.24 16.94
N THR A 460 20.82 0.81 17.28
CA THR A 460 19.59 1.09 16.52
C THR A 460 18.88 2.35 17.00
N ALA A 461 19.44 3.06 17.99
CA ALA A 461 18.91 4.32 18.45
C ALA A 461 18.85 5.31 17.29
N GLN A 462 17.69 5.93 17.13
CA GLN A 462 17.48 7.03 16.20
C GLN A 462 17.11 8.26 17.00
N PHE A 463 17.66 9.41 16.63
CA PHE A 463 17.38 10.67 17.27
C PHE A 463 17.60 11.86 16.35
N ILE A 464 16.96 12.97 16.69
CA ILE A 464 17.31 14.33 16.25
C ILE A 464 17.37 15.19 17.51
N ASN A 465 18.55 15.70 17.85
CA ASN A 465 18.71 16.62 18.96
C ASN A 465 19.11 17.97 18.41
N TYR A 466 18.43 19.04 18.85
CA TYR A 466 18.74 20.38 18.38
C TYR A 466 18.46 21.44 19.44
N THR A 467 19.07 22.60 19.27
CA THR A 467 18.76 23.81 20.02
C THR A 467 18.24 24.87 19.06
N LEU A 468 17.12 25.49 19.42
CA LEU A 468 16.55 26.65 18.72
C LEU A 468 16.64 27.84 19.67
N ASP A 469 17.46 28.84 19.32
CA ASP A 469 17.77 30.01 20.16
C ASP A 469 18.20 29.62 21.58
N GLY A 470 19.02 28.57 21.68
CA GLY A 470 19.50 28.03 22.95
C GLY A 470 18.51 27.10 23.69
N THR A 471 17.25 27.01 23.24
CA THR A 471 16.25 26.10 23.82
C THR A 471 16.44 24.68 23.27
N PRO A 472 16.68 23.65 24.10
CA PRO A 472 16.93 22.30 23.64
C PRO A 472 15.64 21.53 23.30
N TYR A 473 15.71 20.73 22.25
CA TYR A 473 14.70 19.81 21.78
C TYR A 473 15.34 18.45 21.47
N ALA A 474 14.63 17.38 21.75
CA ALA A 474 15.05 16.02 21.44
C ALA A 474 13.87 15.24 20.86
N LEU A 475 14.15 14.48 19.81
CA LEU A 475 13.25 13.51 19.21
C LEU A 475 13.95 12.15 19.22
N ALA A 476 13.28 11.09 19.67
CA ALA A 476 13.86 9.75 19.76
C ALA A 476 12.89 8.63 19.38
N SER A 477 13.37 7.67 18.60
CA SER A 477 12.60 6.46 18.24
C SER A 477 12.68 5.43 19.38
N PRO A 478 11.60 4.70 19.72
CA PRO A 478 10.35 4.55 18.97
C PRO A 478 9.19 5.46 19.42
N GLN A 479 9.41 6.35 20.39
CA GLN A 479 8.38 7.26 20.89
C GLN A 479 7.97 8.26 19.80
N ASP A 480 8.95 8.94 19.22
CA ASP A 480 8.77 9.94 18.17
C ASP A 480 8.88 9.33 16.76
N SER A 481 8.27 9.99 15.79
CA SER A 481 8.32 9.58 14.39
C SER A 481 9.42 10.33 13.66
N MET A 482 10.35 9.61 13.06
CA MET A 482 11.41 10.17 12.24
C MET A 482 11.52 9.40 10.92
N ILE A 483 11.84 10.12 9.85
CA ILE A 483 12.11 9.54 8.55
C ILE A 483 13.25 10.31 7.89
N CYS A 484 14.14 9.59 7.22
CA CYS A 484 15.13 10.21 6.35
C CYS A 484 15.34 9.36 5.10
N TYR A 485 15.27 9.99 3.94
CA TYR A 485 15.36 9.32 2.64
C TYR A 485 15.91 10.27 1.59
N THR A 486 16.42 9.71 0.49
CA THR A 486 16.97 10.47 -0.63
C THR A 486 16.23 10.13 -1.91
N VAL A 487 15.80 11.15 -2.65
CA VAL A 487 15.10 11.04 -3.93
C VAL A 487 15.87 11.75 -5.04
N GLY A 488 15.49 11.46 -6.29
CA GLY A 488 16.16 11.95 -7.50
C GLY A 488 16.86 10.82 -8.26
N GLN A 489 16.79 10.86 -9.59
CA GLN A 489 17.45 9.88 -10.48
C GLN A 489 18.76 10.41 -11.09
N ALA A 490 18.99 11.72 -11.03
CA ALA A 490 20.22 12.39 -11.45
C ALA A 490 20.32 13.76 -10.75
N ASN A 491 21.51 14.37 -10.77
CA ASN A 491 21.80 15.66 -10.15
C ASN A 491 20.73 16.73 -10.53
N PRO A 492 20.01 17.31 -9.55
CA PRO A 492 20.23 17.17 -8.11
C PRO A 492 19.49 16.02 -7.45
N TYR A 493 20.12 15.42 -6.45
CA TYR A 493 19.45 14.60 -5.45
C TYR A 493 18.91 15.48 -4.32
N PHE A 494 17.82 15.03 -3.70
CA PHE A 494 17.25 15.67 -2.51
C PHE A 494 17.26 14.68 -1.34
N THR A 495 17.86 15.05 -0.22
CA THR A 495 17.67 14.32 1.04
C THR A 495 16.70 15.09 1.93
N ILE A 496 15.68 14.38 2.40
CA ILE A 496 14.67 14.90 3.31
C ILE A 496 14.87 14.23 4.67
N LEU A 497 14.98 15.03 5.72
CA LEU A 497 15.04 14.62 7.11
C LEU A 497 13.86 15.23 7.84
N SER A 498 13.01 14.40 8.43
CA SER A 498 11.78 14.83 9.10
C SER A 498 11.65 14.16 10.45
N GLY A 499 11.24 14.92 11.46
CA GLY A 499 10.99 14.46 12.82
C GLY A 499 9.73 15.10 13.39
N ASN A 500 8.88 14.29 14.03
CA ASN A 500 7.66 14.72 14.69
C ASN A 500 7.52 14.02 16.05
N GLY A 501 7.41 14.83 17.09
CA GLY A 501 7.34 14.42 18.48
C GLY A 501 5.94 14.08 18.93
N ASN A 502 5.79 13.02 19.72
CA ASN A 502 4.52 12.59 20.29
C ASN A 502 4.68 12.26 21.79
N PRO A 503 3.99 12.95 22.72
CA PRO A 503 2.93 13.95 22.53
C PRO A 503 3.43 15.40 22.45
N SER A 504 4.75 15.63 22.37
CA SER A 504 5.35 16.95 22.48
C SER A 504 4.99 17.91 21.34
N ASN A 505 4.51 17.39 20.19
CA ASN A 505 4.27 18.14 18.96
C ASN A 505 5.50 18.90 18.43
N ASN A 506 6.70 18.57 18.91
CA ASN A 506 7.95 19.11 18.39
C ASN A 506 8.15 18.65 16.95
N ASN A 507 8.43 19.54 16.01
CA ASN A 507 8.65 19.16 14.62
C ASN A 507 9.90 19.82 14.03
N ILE A 508 10.54 19.11 13.11
CA ILE A 508 11.65 19.61 12.31
C ILE A 508 11.67 18.91 10.95
N ASP A 509 11.80 19.70 9.90
CA ASP A 509 11.92 19.25 8.51
C ASP A 509 13.09 19.97 7.84
N ILE A 510 14.09 19.21 7.43
CA ILE A 510 15.28 19.70 6.73
C ILE A 510 15.34 19.05 5.36
N TRP A 511 15.49 19.88 4.34
CA TRP A 511 15.68 19.43 2.97
C TRP A 511 17.00 19.96 2.47
N THR A 512 17.79 19.10 1.85
CA THR A 512 19.08 19.47 1.28
C THR A 512 19.18 18.95 -0.14
N GLN A 513 19.86 19.74 -0.97
CA GLN A 513 20.10 19.45 -2.37
C GLN A 513 21.59 19.16 -2.56
N HIS A 514 21.92 18.04 -3.20
CA HIS A 514 23.30 17.64 -3.41
C HIS A 514 23.55 16.96 -4.77
N PRO A 515 24.77 17.10 -5.33
CA PRO A 515 25.09 16.55 -6.64
C PRO A 515 25.39 15.04 -6.60
N THR A 516 25.73 14.50 -5.42
CA THR A 516 26.18 13.11 -5.24
C THR A 516 25.67 12.53 -3.94
N VAL A 517 25.40 11.21 -3.93
CA VAL A 517 24.94 10.45 -2.75
C VAL A 517 26.10 10.00 -1.87
N THR A 518 26.90 10.94 -1.38
CA THR A 518 28.11 10.70 -0.58
C THR A 518 28.07 11.47 0.74
N ALA A 519 28.91 11.10 1.70
CA ALA A 519 29.11 11.91 2.90
C ALA A 519 29.75 13.26 2.52
N GLY A 520 29.40 14.33 3.24
CA GLY A 520 29.82 15.68 2.91
C GLY A 520 28.92 16.75 3.52
N THR A 521 29.28 18.01 3.26
CA THR A 521 28.52 19.19 3.67
C THR A 521 27.76 19.75 2.47
N TYR A 522 26.46 19.94 2.63
CA TYR A 522 25.56 20.36 1.56
C TYR A 522 24.67 21.51 2.02
N PRO A 523 24.33 22.45 1.13
CA PRO A 523 23.45 23.54 1.46
C PRO A 523 22.03 23.02 1.75
N LEU A 524 21.35 23.67 2.68
CA LEU A 524 19.93 23.48 2.89
C LEU A 524 19.16 24.11 1.71
N TRP A 525 18.18 23.35 1.22
CA TRP A 525 17.19 23.81 0.26
C TRP A 525 15.93 24.35 0.96
N MET A 526 15.52 23.71 2.07
CA MET A 526 14.39 24.13 2.88
C MET A 526 14.60 23.75 4.35
N LEU A 527 14.03 24.56 5.25
CA LEU A 527 13.93 24.30 6.67
C LEU A 527 12.51 24.64 7.14
N GLN A 528 11.93 23.79 7.97
CA GLN A 528 10.82 24.11 8.86
C GLN A 528 11.16 23.57 10.24
N VAL A 529 10.89 24.33 11.29
CA VAL A 529 11.20 23.90 12.66
C VAL A 529 10.22 24.55 13.63
N GLN A 530 9.60 23.73 14.47
CA GLN A 530 8.59 24.20 15.43
C GLN A 530 7.50 25.03 14.71
N ASN A 531 7.24 26.23 15.20
CA ASN A 531 6.24 27.15 14.62
C ASN A 531 6.75 27.88 13.36
N TYR A 532 8.03 27.77 13.02
CA TYR A 532 8.63 28.46 11.87
C TYR A 532 8.45 27.63 10.60
N THR A 533 7.43 27.97 9.82
CA THR A 533 7.05 27.26 8.59
C THR A 533 7.40 28.00 7.30
N ARG A 534 7.72 29.31 7.40
CA ARG A 534 8.12 30.19 6.29
C ARG A 534 9.48 30.80 6.57
N ILE A 535 10.55 30.04 6.31
CA ILE A 535 11.90 30.43 6.70
C ILE A 535 12.68 31.02 5.52
N GLN A 536 13.38 32.13 5.77
CA GLN A 536 14.47 32.61 4.92
C GLN A 536 15.82 32.17 5.52
N LEU A 537 16.53 31.27 4.84
CA LEU A 537 17.86 30.79 5.25
C LEU A 537 18.91 31.90 5.07
N LEU A 538 19.77 32.08 6.08
CA LEU A 538 20.94 32.97 6.01
C LEU A 538 22.16 32.14 5.64
N THR A 539 22.88 32.53 4.58
CA THR A 539 24.03 31.78 4.09
C THR A 539 25.31 32.10 4.89
N PRO A 540 26.15 31.09 5.23
CA PRO A 540 25.97 29.67 4.93
C PRO A 540 24.92 28.98 5.82
N ALA A 541 24.13 28.10 5.22
CA ALA A 541 23.11 27.30 5.87
C ALA A 541 23.29 25.85 5.43
N ASP A 542 24.11 25.10 6.17
CA ASP A 542 24.60 23.80 5.73
C ASP A 542 24.23 22.68 6.70
N ILE A 543 24.07 21.49 6.12
CA ILE A 543 23.97 20.21 6.84
C ILE A 543 25.17 19.35 6.45
N SER A 544 25.81 18.75 7.44
CA SER A 544 26.96 17.86 7.25
C SER A 544 26.56 16.43 7.56
N PHE A 545 26.72 15.54 6.59
CA PHE A 545 26.59 14.10 6.78
C PHE A 545 27.96 13.49 7.03
N THR A 546 28.17 12.93 8.21
CA THR A 546 29.36 12.12 8.51
C THR A 546 29.25 10.73 7.91
N THR A 547 28.03 10.23 7.73
CA THR A 547 27.74 8.96 7.04
C THR A 547 26.59 9.14 6.04
N PHE A 548 26.74 8.54 4.86
CA PHE A 548 25.73 8.52 3.79
C PHE A 548 25.55 7.08 3.27
N PRO A 549 24.92 6.20 4.06
CA PRO A 549 24.92 4.76 3.81
C PRO A 549 23.94 4.37 2.71
N SER A 550 23.96 3.12 2.23
CA SER A 550 22.84 2.54 1.47
C SER A 550 21.56 2.44 2.32
N PRO A 551 20.36 2.27 1.71
CA PRO A 551 19.14 2.00 2.46
C PRO A 551 19.33 0.87 3.49
N GLY A 552 18.83 1.09 4.70
CA GLY A 552 19.05 0.20 5.85
C GLY A 552 20.15 0.62 6.83
N GLY A 553 21.12 1.45 6.39
CA GLY A 553 22.09 2.08 7.29
C GLY A 553 21.53 3.34 7.98
N PHE A 554 22.36 4.04 8.76
CA PHE A 554 21.98 5.30 9.42
C PHE A 554 22.67 6.50 8.78
N TYR A 555 21.90 7.50 8.37
CA TYR A 555 22.43 8.84 8.19
C TYR A 555 22.84 9.40 9.53
N GLU A 556 24.04 9.95 9.60
CA GLU A 556 24.56 10.64 10.76
C GLU A 556 25.14 11.97 10.35
N GLY A 557 25.00 12.95 11.22
CA GLY A 557 25.45 14.28 10.88
C GLY A 557 25.08 15.34 11.90
N ASN A 558 25.37 16.57 11.51
CA ASN A 558 25.04 17.77 12.25
C ASN A 558 24.62 18.90 11.29
N PHE A 559 23.95 19.90 11.84
CA PHE A 559 23.58 21.12 11.14
C PHE A 559 23.75 22.32 12.06
N SER A 560 24.10 23.46 11.47
CA SER A 560 24.23 24.75 12.13
C SER A 560 23.74 25.80 11.15
N VAL A 561 22.59 26.38 11.45
CA VAL A 561 21.84 27.21 10.51
C VAL A 561 21.36 28.47 11.21
N ASN A 562 21.59 29.62 10.56
CA ASN A 562 20.94 30.86 10.93
C ASN A 562 19.81 31.15 9.95
N PHE A 563 18.68 31.65 10.44
CA PHE A 563 17.53 31.93 9.59
C PHE A 563 16.69 33.09 10.11
N LYS A 564 15.76 33.56 9.28
CA LYS A 564 14.75 34.56 9.65
C LYS A 564 13.36 34.02 9.34
N ASP A 565 12.37 34.37 10.15
CA ASP A 565 10.97 34.11 9.80
C ASP A 565 10.52 35.12 8.74
N SER A 566 9.86 34.64 7.69
CA SER A 566 9.33 35.51 6.63
C SER A 566 8.25 36.46 7.15
N SER A 567 7.66 36.17 8.32
CA SER A 567 6.72 37.07 9.00
C SER A 567 7.40 38.24 9.71
N ASP A 568 8.67 38.08 10.11
CA ASP A 568 9.48 39.10 10.77
C ASP A 568 10.98 38.92 10.42
N LEU A 569 11.42 39.67 9.41
CA LEU A 569 12.81 39.66 8.93
C LEU A 569 13.77 40.48 9.81
N SER A 570 13.31 41.07 10.92
CA SER A 570 14.17 41.82 11.84
C SER A 570 14.90 40.92 12.84
N VAL A 571 14.30 39.78 13.17
CA VAL A 571 14.84 38.81 14.13
C VAL A 571 15.60 37.70 13.39
N SER A 572 16.77 37.33 13.90
CA SER A 572 17.54 36.18 13.41
C SER A 572 17.50 35.07 14.46
N HIS A 573 17.22 33.86 13.99
CA HIS A 573 17.15 32.65 14.80
C HIS A 573 18.35 31.76 14.50
N THR A 574 18.81 31.04 15.53
CA THR A 574 19.92 30.09 15.43
C THR A 574 19.41 28.68 15.71
N LEU A 575 19.69 27.75 14.80
CA LEU A 575 19.36 26.34 14.92
C LEU A 575 20.65 25.51 14.83
N ASN A 576 20.96 24.76 15.88
CA ASN A 576 22.10 23.83 15.89
C ASN A 576 21.62 22.44 16.28
N GLY A 577 22.16 21.39 15.68
CA GLY A 577 21.77 20.04 16.06
C GLY A 577 22.60 18.92 15.48
N ASN A 578 22.30 17.71 15.95
CA ASN A 578 22.82 16.46 15.42
C ASN A 578 21.69 15.45 15.21
N PHE A 579 21.95 14.47 14.37
CA PHE A 579 20.97 13.45 14.05
C PHE A 579 21.64 12.10 13.78
N ARG A 580 20.89 11.05 14.08
CA ARG A 580 21.13 9.68 13.63
C ARG A 580 19.79 9.09 13.24
N ILE A 581 19.56 8.85 11.95
CA ILE A 581 18.27 8.35 11.46
C ILE A 581 18.50 7.28 10.41
N LYS A 582 17.72 6.20 10.45
CA LYS A 582 17.82 5.15 9.45
C LYS A 582 17.47 5.71 8.06
N ARG A 583 18.29 5.40 7.06
CA ARG A 583 18.00 5.68 5.65
C ARG A 583 16.95 4.69 5.17
N TYR A 584 15.80 5.22 4.76
CA TYR A 584 14.71 4.46 4.13
C TYR A 584 14.79 4.51 2.61
#